data_AF-A0A973GKR6-F1
#
_entry.id   AF-A0A973GKR6-F1
#
_cell.length_a   1.000
_cell.length_b   1.000
_cell.length_c   1.000
_cell.angle_alpha   90.00
_cell.angle_beta   90.00
_cell.angle_gamma   90.00
#
_symmetry.space_group_name_H-M   'P 1'
#
loop_
_entity.id
_entity.type
_entity.pdbx_description
1 polymer ?
#
loop_
_entity_poly.entity_id
_entity_poly.type
_entity_poly.pdbx_seq_one_letter_code
_entity_poly.pdbx_strand_id
1 'polypeptide(L)'
;MTEKKTMLVIQHLEASKYLDAIQCLQDELLKIEVKPNIAGSDKRKIKTMSTVIDKISEAAAFGKEWEEGRRAEKAAILRLQKMITS
;
A
#
# COMPACT_ATOMS: atom_id res chain seq x y z
N MET A 1 -7.65 4.44 5.71
CA MET A 1 -7.36 4.73 4.30
C MET A 1 -8.55 5.40 3.62
N THR A 2 -8.39 6.66 3.24
CA THR A 2 -9.34 7.40 2.40
C THR A 2 -8.89 7.33 0.95
N GLU A 3 -9.80 7.54 0.00
CA GLU A 3 -9.50 7.62 -1.43
C GLU A 3 -8.32 8.57 -1.73
N LYS A 4 -8.33 9.77 -1.14
CA LYS A 4 -7.26 10.77 -1.29
C LYS A 4 -5.89 10.22 -0.88
N LYS A 5 -5.81 9.49 0.23
CA LYS A 5 -4.54 8.88 0.67
C LYS A 5 -4.12 7.73 -0.23
N THR A 6 -5.06 6.93 -0.71
CA THR A 6 -4.77 5.86 -1.67
C THR A 6 -4.21 6.41 -2.97
N MET A 7 -4.77 7.51 -3.49
CA MET A 7 -4.23 8.20 -4.66
C MET A 7 -2.82 8.75 -4.42
N LEU A 8 -2.56 9.32 -3.24
CA LEU A 8 -1.22 9.81 -2.88
C LEU A 8 -0.19 8.67 -2.90
N VAL A 9 -0.53 7.49 -2.36
CA VAL A 9 0.35 6.31 -2.42
C VAL A 9 0.63 5.89 -3.86
N ILE A 10 -0.39 5.88 -4.73
CA ILE A 10 -0.21 5.57 -6.16
C ILE A 10 0.75 6.57 -6.82
N GLN A 11 0.58 7.87 -6.57
CA GLN A 11 1.46 8.91 -7.10
C GLN A 11 2.92 8.73 -6.63
N HIS A 12 3.14 8.32 -5.38
CA HIS A 12 4.47 7.99 -4.90
C HIS A 12 5.08 6.80 -5.65
N LEU A 13 4.31 5.74 -5.93
CA LEU A 13 4.79 4.58 -6.69
C LEU A 13 5.14 4.94 -8.15
N GLU A 14 4.29 5.73 -8.81
CA GLU A 14 4.54 6.21 -10.17
C GLU A 14 5.85 7.02 -10.25
N ALA A 15 6.12 7.83 -9.21
CA ALA A 15 7.37 8.57 -9.05
C ALA A 15 8.56 7.75 -8.50
N SER A 16 8.40 6.43 -8.36
CA SER A 16 9.41 5.52 -7.77
C SER A 16 9.84 5.87 -6.33
N LYS A 17 8.99 6.60 -5.60
CA LYS A 17 9.19 6.98 -4.19
C LYS A 17 8.64 5.89 -3.27
N TYR A 18 9.24 4.71 -3.31
CA TYR A 18 8.73 3.53 -2.60
C TYR A 18 8.68 3.70 -1.08
N LEU A 19 9.67 4.36 -0.48
CA LEU A 19 9.70 4.61 0.96
C LEU A 19 8.55 5.55 1.39
N ASP A 20 8.28 6.60 0.63
CA ASP A 20 7.16 7.51 0.91
C ASP A 20 5.82 6.79 0.80
N ALA A 21 5.68 5.91 -0.19
CA ALA A 21 4.49 5.07 -0.38
C ALA A 21 4.28 4.10 0.81
N ILE A 22 5.35 3.46 1.29
CA ILE A 22 5.31 2.57 2.46
C ILE A 22 4.96 3.35 3.72
N GLN A 23 5.61 4.50 3.96
CA GLN A 23 5.36 5.32 5.13
C GLN A 23 3.89 5.77 5.19
N CYS A 24 3.32 6.21 4.06
CA CYS A 24 1.91 6.57 3.97
C CYS A 24 0.96 5.43 4.39
N LEU A 25 1.29 4.19 4.03
CA LEU A 25 0.51 3.00 4.41
C LEU A 25 0.70 2.64 5.88
N GLN A 26 1.93 2.72 6.39
CA GLN A 26 2.26 2.45 7.79
C GLN A 26 1.57 3.45 8.74
N ASP A 27 1.52 4.73 8.38
CA ASP A 27 0.80 5.75 9.15
C ASP A 27 -0.70 5.44 9.23
N GLU A 28 -1.28 4.90 8.17
CA GLU A 28 -2.69 4.50 8.15
C GLU A 28 -2.95 3.20 8.90
N LEU A 29 -2.01 2.24 8.86
CA LEU A 29 -2.05 1.03 9.67
C LEU A 29 -2.03 1.36 11.16
N LEU A 30 -1.08 2.18 11.59
CA LEU A 30 -0.89 2.54 13.00
C LEU A 30 -2.18 3.14 13.59
N LYS A 31 -2.88 4.01 12.84
CA LYS A 31 -4.17 4.58 13.27
C LYS A 31 -5.26 3.54 13.52
N ILE A 32 -5.20 2.39 12.86
CA ILE A 32 -6.14 1.29 13.07
C ILE A 32 -5.70 0.45 14.27
N GLU A 33 -4.41 0.17 14.38
CA GLU A 33 -3.84 -0.70 15.42
C GLU A 33 -3.92 -0.09 16.82
N VAL A 34 -3.85 1.24 16.95
CA VAL A 34 -3.98 1.92 18.25
C VAL A 34 -5.41 2.02 18.78
N LYS A 35 -6.41 1.51 18.04
CA LYS A 35 -7.81 1.53 18.52
C LYS A 35 -7.97 0.57 19.70
N PRO A 36 -8.70 0.98 20.77
CA PRO A 36 -8.90 0.12 21.94
C PRO A 36 -9.70 -1.16 21.63
N ASN A 37 -10.53 -1.15 20.59
CA ASN A 37 -11.26 -2.31 20.09
C ASN A 37 -11.15 -2.40 18.56
N ILE A 38 -10.42 -3.40 18.07
CA ILE A 38 -10.21 -3.62 16.62
C ILE A 38 -11.34 -4.47 16.05
N ALA A 39 -12.17 -3.86 15.20
CA ALA A 39 -13.26 -4.55 14.51
C ALA A 39 -12.76 -5.57 13.46
N GLY A 40 -13.60 -6.54 13.09
CA GLY A 40 -13.25 -7.51 12.03
C GLY A 40 -12.97 -6.86 10.67
N SER A 41 -13.66 -5.76 10.35
CA SER A 41 -13.39 -4.94 9.17
C SER A 41 -12.02 -4.25 9.21
N ASP A 42 -11.58 -3.83 10.40
CA ASP A 42 -10.26 -3.25 10.63
C ASP A 42 -9.15 -4.29 10.43
N LYS A 43 -9.34 -5.54 10.92
CA LYS A 43 -8.40 -6.65 10.67
C LYS A 43 -8.22 -6.93 9.16
N ARG A 44 -9.31 -6.88 8.39
CA ARG A 44 -9.25 -7.03 6.93
C ARG A 44 -8.48 -5.89 6.27
N LYS A 45 -8.71 -4.65 6.70
CA LYS A 45 -7.97 -3.48 6.21
C LYS A 45 -6.48 -3.57 6.51
N ILE A 46 -6.11 -3.99 7.72
CA ILE A 46 -4.72 -4.23 8.12
C ILE A 46 -4.07 -5.23 7.15
N LYS A 47 -4.67 -6.43 7.00
CA LYS A 47 -4.14 -7.47 6.12
C LYS A 47 -3.96 -6.98 4.67
N THR A 48 -4.93 -6.25 4.13
CA THR A 48 -4.84 -5.69 2.78
C THR A 48 -3.69 -4.70 2.67
N MET A 49 -3.55 -3.75 3.61
CA MET A 49 -2.48 -2.76 3.58
C MET A 49 -1.10 -3.40 3.76
N SER A 50 -0.94 -4.38 4.66
CA SER A 50 0.31 -5.14 4.80
C SER A 50 0.69 -5.85 3.49
N THR A 51 -0.27 -6.48 2.82
CA THR A 51 -0.03 -7.13 1.51
C THR A 51 0.42 -6.12 0.44
N VAL A 52 -0.10 -4.89 0.48
CA VAL A 52 0.34 -3.83 -0.43
C VAL A 52 1.76 -3.40 -0.09
N ILE A 53 2.10 -3.21 1.18
CA ILE A 53 3.46 -2.88 1.63
C ILE A 53 4.46 -3.94 1.17
N ASP A 54 4.13 -5.23 1.29
CA ASP A 54 5.00 -6.32 0.84
C ASP A 54 5.31 -6.20 -0.67
N LYS A 55 4.30 -5.88 -1.48
CA LYS A 55 4.46 -5.71 -2.94
C LYS A 55 5.23 -4.45 -3.31
N ILE A 56 5.07 -3.37 -2.54
CA ILE A 56 5.88 -2.17 -2.72
C ILE A 56 7.33 -2.45 -2.33
N SER A 57 7.56 -3.23 -1.28
CA SER A 57 8.90 -3.62 -0.83
C SER A 57 9.60 -4.51 -1.86
N GLU A 58 8.86 -5.45 -2.46
CA GLU A 58 9.35 -6.25 -3.59
C GLU A 58 9.69 -5.38 -4.80
N ALA A 59 8.82 -4.40 -5.14
CA ALA A 59 9.11 -3.44 -6.20
C ALA A 59 10.36 -2.60 -5.92
N ALA A 60 10.57 -2.19 -4.66
CA ALA A 60 11.75 -1.44 -4.23
C ALA A 60 13.03 -2.27 -4.25
N ALA A 61 12.95 -3.57 -3.92
CA ALA A 61 14.09 -4.47 -3.90
C ALA A 61 14.61 -4.81 -5.30
N PHE A 62 13.69 -5.06 -6.24
CA PHE A 62 14.07 -5.33 -7.63
C PHE A 62 14.30 -4.03 -8.42
N GLY A 63 13.46 -3.02 -8.24
CA GLY A 63 13.45 -1.80 -9.05
C GLY A 63 12.78 -1.96 -10.42
N LYS A 64 12.50 -0.85 -11.10
CA LYS A 64 11.80 -0.82 -12.40
C LYS A 64 12.59 -1.42 -13.57
N GLU A 65 13.89 -1.61 -13.40
CA GLU A 65 14.77 -2.20 -14.41
C GLU A 65 14.42 -3.67 -14.66
N TRP A 66 13.96 -4.36 -13.62
CA TRP A 66 13.61 -5.78 -13.65
C TRP A 66 12.11 -5.99 -13.87
N GLU A 67 11.76 -7.10 -14.53
CA GLU A 67 10.36 -7.42 -14.79
C GLU A 67 9.59 -7.68 -13.49
N GLU A 68 10.25 -8.33 -12.54
CA GLU A 68 9.77 -8.61 -11.19
C GLU A 68 9.34 -7.33 -10.47
N GLY A 69 10.20 -6.29 -10.50
CA GLY A 69 9.89 -5.01 -9.87
C GLY A 69 8.70 -4.31 -10.53
N ARG A 70 8.63 -4.30 -11.87
CA ARG A 70 7.47 -3.75 -12.60
C ARG A 70 6.17 -4.51 -12.30
N ARG A 71 6.22 -5.84 -12.21
CA ARG A 71 5.07 -6.69 -11.87
C ARG A 71 4.62 -6.43 -10.43
N ALA A 72 5.55 -6.34 -9.49
CA ALA A 72 5.26 -6.05 -8.09
C ALA A 72 4.61 -4.67 -7.92
N GLU A 73 5.15 -3.63 -8.58
CA GLU A 73 4.58 -2.28 -8.56
C GLU A 73 3.16 -2.24 -9.14
N LYS A 74 2.97 -2.85 -10.32
CA LYS A 74 1.63 -2.97 -10.94
C LYS A 74 0.65 -3.71 -10.03
N ALA A 75 1.10 -4.77 -9.36
CA ALA A 75 0.26 -5.53 -8.43
C ALA A 75 -0.08 -4.74 -7.15
N ALA A 76 0.80 -3.84 -6.69
CA ALA A 76 0.51 -2.91 -5.61
C ALA A 76 -0.55 -1.88 -6.04
N ILE A 77 -0.35 -1.23 -7.20
CA ILE A 77 -1.28 -0.22 -7.75
C ILE A 77 -2.68 -0.82 -7.96
N LEU A 78 -2.78 -2.01 -8.56
CA LEU A 78 -4.07 -2.67 -8.79
C LEU A 78 -4.81 -2.98 -7.47
N ARG A 79 -4.09 -3.33 -6.40
CA ARG A 79 -4.70 -3.54 -5.08
C ARG A 79 -5.16 -2.23 -4.46
N LEU A 80 -4.37 -1.16 -4.57
CA LEU A 80 -4.72 0.18 -4.10
C LEU A 80 -5.97 0.70 -4.83
N GLN A 81 -6.05 0.56 -6.15
CA GLN A 81 -7.22 0.96 -6.92
C GLN A 81 -8.50 0.22 -6.47
N LYS A 82 -8.41 -1.08 -6.18
CA LYS A 82 -9.54 -1.85 -5.64
C LYS A 82 -10.02 -1.33 -4.29
N MET A 83 -9.13 -0.75 -3.47
CA MET A 83 -9.52 -0.14 -2.18
C MET A 83 -10.26 1.18 -2.33
N ILE A 84 -10.17 1.85 -3.48
CA ILE A 84 -10.94 3.07 -3.77
C ILE A 84 -12.36 2.70 -4.20
N THR A 85 -12.50 1.64 -4.98
CA THR A 85 -13.79 1.21 -5.57
C THR A 85 -14.63 0.31 -4.67
N SER A 86 -14.12 -0.12 -3.50
CA SER A 86 -14.79 -1.07 -2.59
C SER A 86 -15.40 -0.42 -1.35
#